data_AF-A0AAV9JIC5-F1
#
_entry.id   AF-A0AAV9JIC5-F1
#
_cell.length_a   1.000
_cell.length_b   1.000
_cell.length_c   1.000
_cell.angle_alpha   90.00
_cell.angle_beta   90.00
_cell.angle_gamma   90.00
#
_symmetry.space_group_name_H-M   'P 1'
#
loop_
_entity.id
_entity.type
_entity.pdbx_description
1 polymer ?
#
loop_
_entity_poly.entity_id
_entity_poly.type
_entity_poly.pdbx_seq_one_letter_code
_entity_poly.pdbx_strand_id
1 'polypeptide(L)'
;MAPHSRIILTRHAQAEHNVDLDYSIHDAPLTPLGKKQAASLAPKVSDLAKNVDLVASSPLKRTLQTTKLGWAPAVQRLGIDKVICLPQAQECNNLPCDTGSSKEELEAHPEFADFDFSTLTPDWTSKKGFYAPDSQSVLNRARWIRQWLRDRPEKEIVLVAHGDVLRQITAGPDGSSTYMWKNGETRIFTFHSQSVGGEDCFLDHETVVAVAGGYLPTSTEMDIEGGENTSNLTTGGKGGTTTTVSSLAAFTAAVSGDSAAVVYVSGTITGAASVRVGSNKSIIGLSSGSGLSGVGLYIKEVTNVIVQNLAISKVLAENNDAIGIQASTNVWVDHCELSSDRDHDKDYYDGLCDVTHASDFVTISNTYFHDHWKASLVGHSDSNGDEDTGHLRVTYANNYWYNINSRMPSLRFGTGHVFNSYYDTADTGVNTRDGAQVLVESTDFTGVTSPIESADSDTGYAVVKDVELGAGSNTAPEGTLTSVPYTYSVLGSASVKAAVVGTAGNTLTLG
;
A
#
# COMPACT_ATOMS: atom_id res chain seq x y z
N MET A 1 17.62 37.06 -9.76
CA MET A 1 17.14 36.08 -10.76
C MET A 1 16.66 34.89 -9.95
N ALA A 2 15.40 34.49 -10.08
CA ALA A 2 14.98 33.21 -9.53
C ALA A 2 15.86 32.13 -10.18
N PRO A 3 16.37 31.13 -9.45
CA PRO A 3 17.17 30.09 -10.08
C PRO A 3 16.31 29.40 -11.15
N HIS A 4 16.82 29.38 -12.37
CA HIS A 4 16.25 28.59 -13.48
C HIS A 4 16.64 27.11 -13.37
N SER A 5 16.93 26.65 -12.15
CA SER A 5 17.42 25.32 -11.89
C SER A 5 16.28 24.32 -11.94
N ARG A 6 16.53 23.21 -12.64
CA ARG A 6 15.66 22.04 -12.66
C ARG A 6 16.09 21.10 -11.55
N ILE A 7 15.14 20.77 -10.68
CA ILE A 7 15.37 19.94 -9.51
C ILE A 7 14.88 18.53 -9.82
N ILE A 8 15.75 17.55 -9.66
CA ILE A 8 15.45 16.14 -9.88
C ILE A 8 15.46 15.45 -8.53
N LEU A 9 14.30 15.01 -8.07
CA LEU A 9 14.16 14.35 -6.78
C LEU A 9 14.01 12.85 -7.01
N THR A 10 14.82 12.06 -6.31
CA THR A 10 14.79 10.58 -6.37
C THR A 10 14.58 10.00 -4.98
N ARG A 11 13.56 9.16 -4.79
CA ARG A 11 13.45 8.32 -3.58
C ARG A 11 14.43 7.15 -3.67
N HIS A 12 15.00 6.73 -2.54
CA HIS A 12 15.79 5.49 -2.49
C HIS A 12 15.00 4.27 -3.01
N ALA A 13 15.71 3.24 -3.48
CA ALA A 13 15.11 1.95 -3.81
C ALA A 13 14.74 1.14 -2.54
N GLN A 14 14.16 -0.05 -2.68
CA GLN A 14 13.74 -0.87 -1.54
C GLN A 14 14.88 -1.10 -0.53
N ALA A 15 14.66 -0.72 0.73
CA ALA A 15 15.59 -0.99 1.83
C ALA A 15 15.13 -2.16 2.69
N GLU A 16 16.05 -2.74 3.47
CA GLU A 16 15.79 -3.90 4.34
C GLU A 16 14.60 -3.65 5.28
N HIS A 17 14.54 -2.47 5.90
CA HIS A 17 13.41 -2.11 6.75
C HIS A 17 12.07 -2.04 6.01
N ASN A 18 12.06 -1.80 4.68
CA ASN A 18 10.82 -1.72 3.89
C ASN A 18 10.23 -3.09 3.55
N VAL A 19 11.02 -4.16 3.61
CA VAL A 19 10.54 -5.50 3.26
C VAL A 19 9.73 -6.09 4.41
N ASP A 20 10.28 -6.05 5.62
CA ASP A 20 9.68 -6.68 6.80
C ASP A 20 9.05 -5.68 7.78
N LEU A 21 9.02 -4.38 7.42
CA LEU A 21 8.67 -3.29 8.33
C LEU A 21 9.46 -3.38 9.65
N ASP A 22 10.74 -3.74 9.51
CA ASP A 22 11.70 -3.83 10.60
C ASP A 22 12.47 -2.51 10.74
N TYR A 23 11.84 -1.58 11.44
CA TYR A 23 12.41 -0.26 11.71
C TYR A 23 13.55 -0.29 12.73
N SER A 24 13.86 -1.46 13.33
CA SER A 24 14.97 -1.63 14.26
C SER A 24 16.34 -1.75 13.57
N ILE A 25 16.35 -2.00 12.26
CA ILE A 25 17.58 -2.11 11.45
C ILE A 25 18.23 -0.73 11.35
N HIS A 26 19.24 -0.48 12.18
CA HIS A 26 19.94 0.80 12.21
C HIS A 26 20.56 1.18 10.85
N ASP A 27 20.26 2.39 10.37
CA ASP A 27 20.70 2.92 9.06
C ASP A 27 20.51 1.88 7.94
N ALA A 28 19.27 1.40 7.79
CA ALA A 28 18.94 0.25 6.96
C ALA A 28 19.45 0.40 5.51
N PRO A 29 20.25 -0.55 5.00
CA PRO A 29 20.73 -0.54 3.62
C PRO A 29 19.66 -1.03 2.63
N LEU A 30 19.95 -0.93 1.34
CA LEU A 30 19.18 -1.56 0.26
C LEU A 30 19.24 -3.08 0.35
N THR A 31 18.11 -3.73 0.08
CA THR A 31 18.06 -5.18 -0.13
C THR A 31 18.78 -5.57 -1.44
N PRO A 32 19.05 -6.86 -1.69
CA PRO A 32 19.50 -7.32 -2.99
C PRO A 32 18.57 -6.88 -4.14
N LEU A 33 17.25 -6.90 -3.93
CA LEU A 33 16.27 -6.37 -4.88
C LEU A 33 16.37 -4.85 -5.01
N GLY A 34 16.49 -4.13 -3.89
CA GLY A 34 16.72 -2.68 -3.87
C GLY A 34 17.94 -2.24 -4.67
N LYS A 35 19.05 -2.98 -4.59
CA LYS A 35 20.25 -2.72 -5.40
C LYS A 35 19.96 -2.92 -6.90
N LYS A 36 19.23 -3.97 -7.28
CA LYS A 36 18.78 -4.18 -8.68
C LYS A 36 17.86 -3.05 -9.15
N GLN A 37 16.90 -2.64 -8.32
CA GLN A 37 15.99 -1.53 -8.58
C GLN A 37 16.78 -0.23 -8.80
N ALA A 38 17.67 0.12 -7.87
CA ALA A 38 18.53 1.29 -8.00
C ALA A 38 19.35 1.24 -9.30
N ALA A 39 20.03 0.13 -9.60
CA ALA A 39 20.79 -0.04 -10.83
C ALA A 39 19.93 0.10 -12.10
N SER A 40 18.65 -0.29 -12.05
CA SER A 40 17.70 -0.15 -13.17
C SER A 40 17.36 1.31 -13.51
N LEU A 41 17.65 2.26 -12.61
CA LEU A 41 17.46 3.69 -12.85
C LEU A 41 18.50 4.25 -13.81
N ALA A 42 19.76 3.79 -13.72
CA ALA A 42 20.86 4.31 -14.52
C ALA A 42 20.56 4.40 -16.03
N PRO A 43 20.05 3.35 -16.70
CA PRO A 43 19.68 3.46 -18.12
C PRO A 43 18.49 4.41 -18.35
N LYS A 44 17.52 4.47 -17.42
CA LYS A 44 16.30 5.30 -17.54
C LYS A 44 16.57 6.80 -17.36
N VAL A 45 17.57 7.16 -16.56
CA VAL A 45 17.97 8.56 -16.31
C VAL A 45 19.19 8.99 -17.13
N SER A 46 19.69 8.14 -18.03
CA SER A 46 20.95 8.35 -18.74
C SER A 46 20.98 9.65 -19.55
N ASP A 47 19.87 10.04 -20.17
CA ASP A 47 19.76 11.30 -20.90
C ASP A 47 19.75 12.52 -19.97
N LEU A 48 19.05 12.45 -18.82
CA LEU A 48 19.11 13.51 -17.81
C LEU A 48 20.53 13.65 -17.26
N ALA A 49 21.16 12.51 -16.93
CA ALA A 49 22.47 12.45 -16.33
C ALA A 49 23.59 13.10 -17.16
N LYS A 50 23.37 13.37 -18.46
CA LYS A 50 24.29 14.14 -19.31
C LYS A 50 24.37 15.62 -18.90
N ASN A 51 23.26 16.17 -18.41
CA ASN A 51 23.10 17.59 -18.12
C ASN A 51 23.15 17.92 -16.62
N VAL A 52 23.12 16.91 -15.74
CA VAL A 52 23.23 17.09 -14.28
C VAL A 52 24.53 17.83 -13.92
N ASP A 53 24.43 18.91 -13.19
CA ASP A 53 25.60 19.67 -12.73
C ASP A 53 26.03 19.25 -11.32
N LEU A 54 25.08 18.80 -10.51
CA LEU A 54 25.29 18.42 -9.11
C LEU A 54 24.43 17.21 -8.72
N VAL A 55 25.02 16.31 -7.94
CA VAL A 55 24.31 15.24 -7.24
C VAL A 55 24.47 15.46 -5.74
N ALA A 56 23.36 15.53 -5.02
CA ALA A 56 23.29 15.50 -3.58
C ALA A 56 22.57 14.23 -3.13
N SER A 57 22.96 13.69 -1.98
CA SER A 57 22.35 12.49 -1.41
C SER A 57 22.19 12.69 0.08
N SER A 58 21.07 12.22 0.64
CA SER A 58 21.05 11.93 2.07
C SER A 58 22.19 10.94 2.40
N PRO A 59 22.88 11.11 3.53
CA PRO A 59 23.99 10.26 3.95
C PRO A 59 23.59 8.92 4.59
N LEU A 60 22.31 8.52 4.56
CA LEU A 60 21.89 7.18 4.96
C LEU A 60 22.29 6.13 3.92
N LYS A 61 22.58 4.90 4.34
CA LYS A 61 23.15 3.85 3.48
C LYS A 61 22.32 3.59 2.24
N ARG A 62 20.99 3.47 2.38
CA ARG A 62 20.08 3.21 1.25
C ARG A 62 20.07 4.33 0.19
N THR A 63 20.20 5.59 0.61
CA THR A 63 20.28 6.73 -0.32
C THR A 63 21.65 6.79 -0.98
N LEU A 64 22.73 6.53 -0.24
CA LEU A 64 24.09 6.44 -0.81
C LEU A 64 24.19 5.30 -1.86
N GLN A 65 23.66 4.12 -1.56
CA GLN A 65 23.62 3.00 -2.50
C GLN A 65 22.75 3.32 -3.72
N THR A 66 21.59 3.96 -3.52
CA THR A 66 20.73 4.38 -4.65
C THR A 66 21.44 5.41 -5.52
N THR A 67 22.18 6.36 -4.92
CA THR A 67 23.00 7.34 -5.64
C THR A 67 24.10 6.66 -6.45
N LYS A 68 24.88 5.77 -5.83
CA LYS A 68 26.01 5.06 -6.47
C LYS A 68 25.56 4.19 -7.64
N LEU A 69 24.41 3.52 -7.51
CA LEU A 69 23.90 2.59 -8.53
C LEU A 69 22.99 3.25 -9.57
N GLY A 70 22.03 4.05 -9.13
CA GLY A 70 20.98 4.63 -10.00
C GLY A 70 21.40 5.89 -10.72
N TRP A 71 22.24 6.71 -10.09
CA TRP A 71 22.82 7.90 -10.71
C TRP A 71 24.26 7.68 -11.19
N ALA A 72 24.67 6.42 -11.35
CA ALA A 72 25.99 6.04 -11.83
C ALA A 72 26.46 6.84 -13.07
N PRO A 73 25.63 7.11 -14.11
CA PRO A 73 26.09 7.89 -15.26
C PRO A 73 26.48 9.33 -14.92
N ALA A 74 25.77 9.97 -13.98
CA ALA A 74 26.12 11.33 -13.51
C ALA A 74 27.31 11.30 -12.56
N VAL A 75 27.31 10.35 -11.61
CA VAL A 75 28.38 10.17 -10.62
C VAL A 75 29.71 9.85 -11.28
N GLN A 76 29.75 8.99 -12.29
CA GLN A 76 30.97 8.67 -13.04
C GLN A 76 31.50 9.87 -13.81
N ARG A 77 30.62 10.73 -14.33
CA ARG A 77 31.01 11.94 -15.08
C ARG A 77 31.52 13.05 -14.15
N LEU A 78 30.87 13.25 -13.01
CA LEU A 78 31.16 14.36 -12.09
C LEU A 78 32.27 14.03 -11.08
N GLY A 79 32.35 12.77 -10.65
CA GLY A 79 33.16 12.29 -9.52
C GLY A 79 32.27 12.00 -8.30
N ILE A 80 32.45 10.81 -7.69
CA ILE A 80 31.69 10.39 -6.51
C ILE A 80 32.06 11.19 -5.25
N ASP A 81 33.31 11.62 -5.17
CA ASP A 81 33.85 12.54 -4.16
C ASP A 81 33.22 13.94 -4.23
N LYS A 82 32.52 14.27 -5.32
CA LYS A 82 31.78 15.52 -5.48
C LYS A 82 30.28 15.39 -5.19
N VAL A 83 29.79 14.20 -4.84
CA VAL A 83 28.43 14.04 -4.35
C VAL A 83 28.33 14.72 -2.99
N ILE A 84 27.42 15.69 -2.86
CA ILE A 84 27.20 16.35 -1.58
C ILE A 84 26.36 15.45 -0.67
N CYS A 85 26.96 14.93 0.39
CA CYS A 85 26.25 14.27 1.47
C CYS A 85 25.47 15.31 2.28
N LEU A 86 24.14 15.38 2.12
CA LEU A 86 23.29 16.42 2.70
C LEU A 86 22.50 15.88 3.90
N PRO A 87 23.00 16.00 5.16
CA PRO A 87 22.36 15.40 6.34
C PRO A 87 20.96 15.95 6.62
N GLN A 88 20.63 17.14 6.14
CA GLN A 88 19.31 17.75 6.28
C GLN A 88 18.24 16.96 5.54
N ALA A 89 18.60 16.26 4.45
CA ALA A 89 17.72 15.43 3.64
C ALA A 89 17.51 14.00 4.20
N GLN A 90 17.94 13.72 5.43
CA GLN A 90 17.62 12.45 6.10
C GLN A 90 16.11 12.26 6.31
N GLU A 91 15.67 11.04 6.64
CA GLU A 91 14.24 10.74 6.83
C GLU A 91 13.66 11.36 8.12
N CYS A 92 12.35 11.47 8.18
CA CYS A 92 11.64 12.31 9.15
C CYS A 92 11.60 11.78 10.59
N ASN A 93 11.43 10.49 10.85
CA ASN A 93 11.28 9.97 12.22
C ASN A 93 12.62 9.69 12.91
N ASN A 94 12.54 9.24 14.17
CA ASN A 94 13.65 8.88 15.05
C ASN A 94 13.84 7.36 15.22
N LEU A 95 13.28 6.54 14.33
CA LEU A 95 13.48 5.10 14.37
C LEU A 95 14.92 4.75 14.00
N PRO A 96 15.46 3.60 14.46
CA PRO A 96 16.80 3.17 14.12
C PRO A 96 17.08 3.15 12.61
N CYS A 97 16.12 2.71 11.78
CA CYS A 97 16.28 2.69 10.32
C CYS A 97 16.47 4.07 9.68
N ASP A 98 16.02 5.13 10.36
CA ASP A 98 16.14 6.50 9.87
C ASP A 98 17.21 7.31 10.58
N THR A 99 17.87 6.70 11.56
CA THR A 99 19.04 7.24 12.23
C THR A 99 20.28 6.75 11.49
N GLY A 100 21.06 7.70 10.97
CA GLY A 100 22.25 7.37 10.18
C GLY A 100 23.42 6.84 11.03
N SER A 101 24.33 6.12 10.38
CA SER A 101 25.64 5.73 10.93
C SER A 101 26.53 6.94 11.24
N SER A 102 27.51 6.79 12.14
CA SER A 102 28.46 7.89 12.38
C SER A 102 29.31 8.18 11.13
N LYS A 103 29.93 9.36 11.09
CA LYS A 103 30.86 9.72 10.01
C LYS A 103 31.98 8.69 9.90
N GLU A 104 32.56 8.29 11.03
CA GLU A 104 33.66 7.32 11.10
C GLU A 104 33.23 5.94 10.61
N GLU A 105 32.00 5.51 10.93
CA GLU A 105 31.44 4.25 10.42
C GLU A 105 31.26 4.26 8.90
N LEU A 106 30.77 5.37 8.35
CA LEU A 106 30.57 5.52 6.90
C LEU A 106 31.91 5.58 6.15
N GLU A 107 32.88 6.33 6.66
CA GLU A 107 34.24 6.41 6.08
C GLU A 107 34.97 5.06 6.13
N ALA A 108 34.77 4.29 7.20
CA ALA A 108 35.38 2.96 7.35
C ALA A 108 34.71 1.87 6.48
N HIS A 109 33.48 2.11 6.00
CA HIS A 109 32.72 1.11 5.27
C HIS A 109 33.15 1.05 3.78
N PRO A 110 33.61 -0.10 3.26
CA PRO A 110 34.18 -0.19 1.91
C PRO A 110 33.25 0.26 0.77
N GLU A 111 31.93 0.08 0.93
CA GLU A 111 30.97 0.51 -0.10
C GLU A 111 30.86 2.03 -0.22
N PHE A 112 31.17 2.76 0.87
CA PHE A 112 30.96 4.20 1.02
C PHE A 112 32.24 5.03 1.11
N ALA A 113 33.41 4.38 1.20
CA ALA A 113 34.71 5.04 1.37
C ALA A 113 35.06 6.09 0.30
N ASP A 114 34.41 6.04 -0.88
CA ASP A 114 34.64 7.00 -1.96
C ASP A 114 33.82 8.31 -1.82
N PHE A 115 32.84 8.35 -0.92
CA PHE A 115 32.04 9.56 -0.68
C PHE A 115 32.77 10.53 0.24
N ASP A 116 32.61 11.84 0.01
CA ASP A 116 33.05 12.86 0.95
C ASP A 116 31.97 13.08 2.03
N PHE A 117 32.31 12.80 3.28
CA PHE A 117 31.47 13.01 4.47
C PHE A 117 31.87 14.23 5.30
N SER A 118 32.64 15.16 4.72
CA SER A 118 33.06 16.41 5.37
C SER A 118 31.91 17.28 5.87
N THR A 119 30.72 17.16 5.27
CA THR A 119 29.49 17.87 5.61
C THR A 119 28.75 17.32 6.84
N LEU A 120 29.10 16.13 7.33
CA LEU A 120 28.43 15.50 8.46
C LEU A 120 28.92 16.13 9.78
N THR A 121 28.03 16.87 10.43
CA THR A 121 28.27 17.45 11.75
C THR A 121 28.12 16.40 12.84
N PRO A 122 28.81 16.48 13.99
CA PRO A 122 28.72 15.45 15.04
C PRO A 122 27.29 15.12 15.53
N ASP A 123 26.35 16.05 15.39
CA ASP A 123 24.96 15.94 15.82
C ASP A 123 23.98 15.52 14.70
N TRP A 124 24.47 15.23 13.50
CA TRP A 124 23.61 14.97 12.34
C TRP A 124 22.68 13.75 12.50
N THR A 125 23.07 12.79 13.33
CA THR A 125 22.29 11.57 13.64
C THR A 125 21.42 11.73 14.90
N SER A 126 21.45 12.89 15.56
CA SER A 126 20.88 13.06 16.91
C SER A 126 19.36 12.94 16.99
N LYS A 127 18.66 13.14 15.87
CA LYS A 127 17.18 13.26 15.81
C LYS A 127 16.62 14.26 16.83
N LYS A 128 17.35 15.34 17.07
CA LYS A 128 17.02 16.43 18.02
C LYS A 128 17.22 17.79 17.38
N GLY A 129 16.61 18.82 17.96
CA GLY A 129 16.72 20.19 17.48
C GLY A 129 16.32 20.31 16.01
N PHE A 130 17.23 20.79 15.16
CA PHE A 130 17.00 20.89 13.72
C PHE A 130 16.66 19.54 13.06
N TYR A 131 17.16 18.43 13.61
CA TYR A 131 16.91 17.07 13.12
C TYR A 131 15.76 16.35 13.83
N ALA A 132 15.01 17.03 14.72
CA ALA A 132 13.93 16.41 15.47
C ALA A 132 12.80 15.90 14.55
N PRO A 133 12.10 14.82 14.96
CA PRO A 133 11.06 14.20 14.16
C PRO A 133 9.69 14.88 14.27
N ASP A 134 9.57 15.94 15.08
CA ASP A 134 8.31 16.68 15.20
C ASP A 134 7.98 17.45 13.92
N SER A 135 6.69 17.65 13.67
CA SER A 135 6.18 18.24 12.42
C SER A 135 6.80 19.61 12.12
N GLN A 136 7.04 20.45 13.12
CA GLN A 136 7.58 21.79 12.90
C GLN A 136 9.06 21.73 12.48
N SER A 137 9.86 20.91 13.15
CA SER A 137 11.27 20.70 12.79
C SER A 137 11.41 20.10 11.41
N VAL A 138 10.56 19.14 11.05
CA VAL A 138 10.52 18.52 9.72
C VAL A 138 10.15 19.54 8.62
N LEU A 139 9.11 20.36 8.84
CA LEU A 139 8.72 21.42 7.90
C LEU A 139 9.82 22.46 7.72
N ASN A 140 10.49 22.85 8.82
CA ASN A 140 11.62 23.78 8.78
C ASN A 140 12.80 23.19 7.99
N ARG A 141 13.07 21.89 8.15
CA ARG A 141 14.09 21.15 7.37
C ARG A 141 13.74 21.12 5.88
N ALA A 142 12.50 20.81 5.53
CA ALA A 142 12.05 20.81 4.14
C ALA A 142 12.17 22.20 3.50
N ARG A 143 11.75 23.26 4.20
CA ARG A 143 11.97 24.65 3.77
C ARG A 143 13.46 24.95 3.56
N TRP A 144 14.30 24.58 4.52
CA TRP A 144 15.74 24.78 4.42
C TRP A 144 16.33 24.06 3.20
N ILE A 145 15.91 22.83 2.90
CA ILE A 145 16.36 22.08 1.72
C ILE A 145 15.95 22.79 0.44
N ARG A 146 14.71 23.30 0.35
CA ARG A 146 14.27 24.09 -0.81
C ARG A 146 15.10 25.36 -0.99
N GLN A 147 15.40 26.08 0.09
CA GLN A 147 16.27 27.26 0.05
C GLN A 147 17.69 26.90 -0.39
N TRP A 148 18.24 25.82 0.16
CA TRP A 148 19.55 25.31 -0.21
C TRP A 148 19.62 24.98 -1.70
N LEU A 149 18.62 24.26 -2.24
CA LEU A 149 18.49 23.95 -3.67
C LEU A 149 18.34 25.21 -4.52
N ARG A 150 17.58 26.21 -4.04
CA ARG A 150 17.35 27.47 -4.75
C ARG A 150 18.62 28.30 -4.88
N ASP A 151 19.41 28.33 -3.82
CA ASP A 151 20.59 29.20 -3.73
C ASP A 151 21.83 28.57 -4.40
N ARG A 152 21.68 27.38 -4.99
CA ARG A 152 22.71 26.71 -5.79
C ARG A 152 22.93 27.41 -7.14
N PRO A 153 24.19 27.54 -7.60
CA PRO A 153 24.50 28.05 -8.94
C PRO A 153 24.23 27.05 -10.08
N GLU A 154 24.06 25.76 -9.76
CA GLU A 154 23.86 24.68 -10.73
C GLU A 154 22.49 24.74 -11.43
N LYS A 155 22.44 24.34 -12.71
CA LYS A 155 21.19 24.35 -13.48
C LYS A 155 20.40 23.06 -13.34
N GLU A 156 21.06 21.91 -13.23
CA GLU A 156 20.40 20.64 -13.01
C GLU A 156 20.94 19.93 -11.77
N ILE A 157 20.09 19.79 -10.76
CA ILE A 157 20.48 19.27 -9.45
C ILE A 157 19.67 18.02 -9.14
N VAL A 158 20.38 16.93 -8.84
CA VAL A 158 19.78 15.70 -8.33
C VAL A 158 19.83 15.72 -6.80
N LEU A 159 18.73 15.38 -6.14
CA LEU A 159 18.68 15.05 -4.72
C LEU A 159 18.10 13.65 -4.53
N VAL A 160 18.92 12.73 -4.02
CA VAL A 160 18.48 11.39 -3.62
C VAL A 160 18.14 11.37 -2.12
N ALA A 161 16.88 11.09 -1.78
CA ALA A 161 16.36 11.18 -0.43
C ALA A 161 15.30 10.09 -0.14
N HIS A 162 14.43 10.34 0.83
CA HIS A 162 13.47 9.38 1.37
C HIS A 162 12.03 9.84 1.17
N GLY A 163 11.06 8.94 1.29
CA GLY A 163 9.70 9.27 0.88
C GLY A 163 9.06 10.38 1.70
N ASP A 164 9.25 10.39 3.02
CA ASP A 164 8.54 11.35 3.88
C ASP A 164 9.16 12.73 3.75
N VAL A 165 10.48 12.82 3.83
CA VAL A 165 11.17 14.10 3.62
C VAL A 165 10.89 14.65 2.21
N LEU A 166 10.76 13.80 1.18
CA LEU A 166 10.39 14.26 -0.16
C LEU A 166 8.94 14.77 -0.23
N ARG A 167 7.99 14.19 0.49
CA ARG A 167 6.63 14.75 0.63
C ARG A 167 6.63 16.13 1.28
N GLN A 168 7.54 16.34 2.24
CA GLN A 168 7.67 17.63 2.92
C GLN A 168 8.38 18.66 2.03
N ILE A 169 9.42 18.27 1.29
CA ILE A 169 10.10 19.12 0.30
C ILE A 169 9.11 19.54 -0.79
N THR A 170 8.27 18.62 -1.27
CA THR A 170 7.29 18.85 -2.33
C THR A 170 5.93 19.34 -1.83
N ALA A 171 5.83 19.68 -0.54
CA ALA A 171 4.64 20.32 0.02
C ALA A 171 4.32 21.62 -0.73
N GLY A 172 3.03 21.88 -0.92
CA GLY A 172 2.54 23.12 -1.49
C GLY A 172 2.21 24.18 -0.42
N PRO A 173 1.74 25.36 -0.83
CA PRO A 173 1.26 26.40 0.10
C PRO A 173 0.15 25.92 1.04
N ASP A 174 -0.64 24.95 0.58
CA ASP A 174 -1.82 24.42 1.29
C ASP A 174 -1.49 23.22 2.20
N GLY A 175 -0.21 22.80 2.28
CA GLY A 175 0.24 21.75 3.20
C GLY A 175 1.11 20.67 2.56
N SER A 176 1.39 19.63 3.33
CA SER A 176 2.22 18.47 2.93
C SER A 176 1.72 17.84 1.64
N SER A 177 2.65 17.43 0.77
CA SER A 177 2.27 16.59 -0.37
C SER A 177 1.74 15.25 0.13
N THR A 178 0.57 14.83 -0.36
CA THR A 178 0.01 13.49 -0.10
C THR A 178 0.55 12.44 -1.09
N TYR A 179 1.46 12.84 -1.99
CA TYR A 179 1.97 11.95 -3.02
C TYR A 179 2.87 10.86 -2.45
N MET A 180 2.49 9.61 -2.69
CA MET A 180 3.19 8.43 -2.21
C MET A 180 4.31 8.00 -3.18
N TRP A 181 5.55 8.26 -2.79
CA TRP A 181 6.73 7.98 -3.59
C TRP A 181 7.03 6.49 -3.72
N LYS A 182 7.15 5.99 -4.94
CA LYS A 182 7.51 4.58 -5.24
C LYS A 182 9.02 4.33 -5.08
N ASN A 183 9.41 3.07 -4.94
CA ASN A 183 10.83 2.71 -4.79
C ASN A 183 11.65 3.11 -6.03
N GLY A 184 12.73 3.87 -5.81
CA GLY A 184 13.55 4.42 -6.88
C GLY A 184 12.83 5.44 -7.77
N GLU A 185 11.69 5.97 -7.36
CA GLU A 185 10.96 6.95 -8.17
C GLU A 185 11.77 8.23 -8.34
N THR A 186 11.86 8.72 -9.58
CA THR A 186 12.55 9.94 -9.97
C THR A 186 11.59 10.89 -10.67
N ARG A 187 11.56 12.14 -10.21
CA ARG A 187 10.66 13.19 -10.70
C ARG A 187 11.41 14.49 -10.93
N ILE A 188 10.92 15.28 -11.89
CA ILE A 188 11.42 16.61 -12.21
C ILE A 188 10.50 17.66 -11.62
N PHE A 189 11.11 18.70 -11.06
CA PHE A 189 10.46 19.87 -10.52
C PHE A 189 11.15 21.16 -10.97
N THR A 190 10.40 22.24 -10.95
CA THR A 190 10.91 23.61 -11.02
C THR A 190 10.42 24.43 -9.83
N PHE A 191 11.07 25.55 -9.56
CA PHE A 191 10.62 26.43 -8.49
C PHE A 191 9.33 27.13 -8.84
N HIS A 192 8.39 27.11 -7.90
CA HIS A 192 7.11 27.77 -8.03
C HIS A 192 7.30 29.28 -8.17
N SER A 193 6.85 29.83 -9.30
CA SER A 193 7.17 31.19 -9.73
C SER A 193 6.79 32.29 -8.71
N GLN A 194 5.74 32.08 -7.91
CA GLN A 194 5.26 33.07 -6.94
C GLN A 194 5.99 32.98 -5.58
N SER A 195 6.54 31.83 -5.22
CA SER A 195 7.14 31.60 -3.90
C SER A 195 8.67 31.53 -3.93
N VAL A 196 9.27 31.38 -5.11
CA VAL A 196 10.73 31.23 -5.30
C VAL A 196 11.54 32.38 -4.67
N GLY A 197 11.01 33.61 -4.71
CA GLY A 197 11.65 34.78 -4.11
C GLY A 197 11.49 34.90 -2.58
N GLY A 198 10.62 34.08 -1.97
CA GLY A 198 10.34 34.07 -0.54
C GLY A 198 11.06 32.95 0.22
N GLU A 199 10.77 32.81 1.52
CA GLU A 199 11.42 31.79 2.33
C GLU A 199 10.97 30.37 2.01
N ASP A 200 9.73 30.17 1.55
CA ASP A 200 9.21 28.81 1.33
C ASP A 200 9.73 28.17 0.04
N CYS A 201 9.88 28.95 -1.05
CA CYS A 201 10.38 28.52 -2.35
C CYS A 201 9.91 27.13 -2.81
N PHE A 202 8.59 26.93 -2.80
CA PHE A 202 7.91 25.70 -3.19
C PHE A 202 8.32 25.20 -4.59
N LEU A 203 8.05 23.92 -4.84
CA LEU A 203 8.37 23.24 -6.09
C LEU A 203 7.09 22.85 -6.83
N ASP A 204 7.03 23.13 -8.13
CA ASP A 204 6.00 22.63 -9.02
C ASP A 204 6.47 21.33 -9.67
N HIS A 205 5.64 20.29 -9.65
CA HIS A 205 5.93 19.02 -10.32
C HIS A 205 5.78 19.17 -11.84
N GLU A 206 6.79 18.75 -12.59
CA GLU A 206 6.73 18.76 -14.06
C GLU A 206 6.41 17.39 -14.63
N THR A 207 7.20 16.38 -14.28
CA THR A 207 7.02 15.03 -14.85
C THR A 207 7.62 13.94 -13.96
N VAL A 208 7.07 12.74 -14.08
CA VAL A 208 7.70 11.51 -13.60
C VAL A 208 8.68 11.03 -14.67
N VAL A 209 9.89 10.68 -14.27
CA VAL A 209 10.97 10.25 -15.18
C VAL A 209 11.12 8.74 -15.17
N ALA A 210 11.19 8.16 -13.98
CA ALA A 210 11.47 6.75 -13.80
C ALA A 210 10.87 6.24 -12.50
N VAL A 211 10.48 4.97 -12.50
CA VAL A 211 10.12 4.19 -11.32
C VAL A 211 10.84 2.85 -11.42
N ALA A 212 11.45 2.40 -10.33
CA ALA A 212 12.22 1.14 -10.31
C ALA A 212 11.49 0.00 -9.58
N GLY A 213 10.57 0.30 -8.68
CA GLY A 213 9.76 -0.69 -7.97
C GLY A 213 8.43 -0.11 -7.48
N GLY A 214 7.60 -0.98 -6.87
CA GLY A 214 6.31 -0.60 -6.31
C GLY A 214 6.41 0.30 -5.08
N TYR A 215 5.24 0.65 -4.55
CA TYR A 215 5.12 1.35 -3.28
C TYR A 215 5.37 0.38 -2.11
N LEU A 216 6.14 0.81 -1.11
CA LEU A 216 6.29 0.13 0.18
C LEU A 216 6.29 1.20 1.27
N PRO A 217 5.65 0.93 2.43
CA PRO A 217 5.46 1.92 3.47
C PRO A 217 6.79 2.56 3.86
N THR A 218 6.79 3.88 3.93
CA THR A 218 7.82 4.60 4.65
C THR A 218 7.53 4.57 6.14
N SER A 219 8.53 4.87 6.93
CA SER A 219 8.54 4.80 8.38
C SER A 219 7.60 5.80 9.09
N THR A 220 6.99 6.76 8.39
CA THR A 220 5.83 7.54 8.90
C THR A 220 4.46 7.00 8.48
N GLU A 221 4.39 5.98 7.62
CA GLU A 221 3.12 5.45 7.09
C GLU A 221 2.55 4.31 7.95
N MET A 222 2.93 4.28 9.23
CA MET A 222 2.26 3.46 10.24
C MET A 222 1.24 4.23 11.09
N ASP A 223 1.09 5.54 10.89
CA ASP A 223 -0.01 6.29 11.48
C ASP A 223 -1.18 6.40 10.49
N ILE A 224 -1.81 5.25 10.22
CA ILE A 224 -3.27 5.25 10.18
C ILE A 224 -3.69 5.35 11.65
N GLU A 225 -3.67 6.57 12.18
CA GLU A 225 -4.25 6.90 13.48
C GLU A 225 -5.75 6.58 13.38
N GLY A 226 -6.12 5.38 13.83
CA GLY A 226 -7.46 5.08 14.27
C GLY A 226 -7.75 5.97 15.48
N GLY A 227 -8.81 6.76 15.38
CA GLY A 227 -9.32 7.52 16.51
C GLY A 227 -9.58 6.57 17.68
N GLU A 228 -9.20 7.03 18.87
CA GLU A 228 -9.45 6.43 20.19
C GLU A 228 -9.83 4.94 20.20
N ASN A 229 -8.80 4.09 20.36
CA ASN A 229 -8.85 2.74 20.95
C ASN A 229 -8.82 1.48 20.04
N THR A 230 -8.14 1.49 18.86
CA THR A 230 -7.91 0.23 18.06
C THR A 230 -6.59 0.08 17.30
N SER A 231 -5.60 0.98 17.43
CA SER A 231 -4.35 0.89 16.65
C SER A 231 -3.40 -0.24 17.12
N ASN A 232 -3.41 -1.41 16.45
CA ASN A 232 -2.32 -2.46 16.33
C ASN A 232 -2.77 -3.94 16.24
N LEU A 233 -3.98 -4.29 15.77
CA LEU A 233 -4.44 -5.70 15.93
C LEU A 233 -4.16 -6.67 14.76
N THR A 234 -3.87 -6.21 13.53
CA THR A 234 -3.55 -7.11 12.40
C THR A 234 -2.10 -6.97 11.95
N THR A 235 -1.22 -7.81 12.48
CA THR A 235 0.20 -7.95 12.12
C THR A 235 0.52 -9.29 11.45
N GLY A 236 -0.47 -10.17 11.31
CA GLY A 236 -0.35 -11.51 10.77
C GLY A 236 0.72 -12.34 11.49
N GLY A 237 1.61 -12.93 10.71
CA GLY A 237 2.72 -13.76 11.17
C GLY A 237 4.01 -13.02 11.53
N LYS A 238 3.98 -11.69 11.66
CA LYS A 238 5.16 -10.87 11.97
C LYS A 238 5.92 -11.42 13.20
N GLY A 239 7.24 -11.52 13.08
CA GLY A 239 8.12 -12.08 14.14
C GLY A 239 8.07 -13.61 14.26
N GLY A 240 7.29 -14.27 13.41
CA GLY A 240 7.12 -15.71 13.37
C GLY A 240 8.10 -16.44 12.43
N THR A 241 7.90 -17.76 12.31
CA THR A 241 8.69 -18.58 11.37
C THR A 241 8.33 -18.22 9.93
N THR A 242 9.34 -18.09 9.06
CA THR A 242 9.13 -17.85 7.64
C THR A 242 9.36 -19.14 6.84
N THR A 243 8.39 -19.54 6.03
CA THR A 243 8.46 -20.75 5.19
C THR A 243 7.98 -20.46 3.78
N THR A 244 8.64 -21.02 2.76
CA THR A 244 8.13 -21.03 1.38
C THR A 244 7.55 -22.40 1.04
N VAL A 245 6.36 -22.43 0.46
CA VAL A 245 5.62 -23.65 0.10
C VAL A 245 5.17 -23.62 -1.35
N SER A 246 5.12 -24.79 -1.97
CA SER A 246 4.72 -24.97 -3.38
C SER A 246 3.92 -26.27 -3.59
N SER A 247 3.37 -26.84 -2.52
CA SER A 247 2.51 -28.03 -2.57
C SER A 247 1.42 -27.94 -1.52
N LEU A 248 0.28 -28.58 -1.77
CA LEU A 248 -0.87 -28.54 -0.87
C LEU A 248 -0.53 -29.06 0.53
N ALA A 249 0.19 -30.17 0.63
CA ALA A 249 0.57 -30.75 1.91
C ALA A 249 1.47 -29.81 2.74
N ALA A 250 2.45 -29.16 2.10
CA ALA A 250 3.34 -28.21 2.76
C ALA A 250 2.59 -26.93 3.17
N PHE A 251 1.71 -26.44 2.29
CA PHE A 251 0.85 -25.29 2.57
C PHE A 251 -0.06 -25.54 3.76
N THR A 252 -0.83 -26.62 3.75
CA THR A 252 -1.73 -27.00 4.86
C THR A 252 -0.99 -27.12 6.18
N ALA A 253 0.21 -27.72 6.18
CA ALA A 253 1.02 -27.81 7.40
C ALA A 253 1.47 -26.42 7.89
N ALA A 254 1.95 -25.57 7.00
CA ALA A 254 2.53 -24.27 7.34
C ALA A 254 1.50 -23.25 7.88
N VAL A 255 0.25 -23.29 7.38
CA VAL A 255 -0.81 -22.36 7.79
C VAL A 255 -1.60 -22.81 9.02
N SER A 256 -1.33 -24.02 9.53
CA SER A 256 -2.00 -24.57 10.71
C SER A 256 -1.43 -24.04 12.04
N GLY A 257 -2.23 -24.16 13.11
CA GLY A 257 -1.87 -23.76 14.48
C GLY A 257 -1.72 -22.25 14.68
N ASP A 258 -1.58 -21.79 15.91
CA ASP A 258 -1.68 -20.35 16.24
C ASP A 258 -0.35 -19.63 16.42
N SER A 259 0.78 -20.34 16.30
CA SER A 259 2.10 -19.71 16.34
C SER A 259 2.27 -18.76 15.16
N ALA A 260 2.86 -17.58 15.41
CA ALA A 260 3.16 -16.61 14.37
C ALA A 260 3.95 -17.26 13.22
N ALA A 261 3.50 -17.10 11.98
CA ALA A 261 4.21 -17.61 10.81
C ALA A 261 3.91 -16.80 9.53
N VAL A 262 4.97 -16.53 8.76
CA VAL A 262 4.89 -16.00 7.40
C VAL A 262 5.06 -17.16 6.42
N VAL A 263 4.01 -17.43 5.63
CA VAL A 263 3.93 -18.53 4.68
C VAL A 263 3.92 -17.95 3.28
N TYR A 264 5.05 -18.05 2.60
CA TYR A 264 5.20 -17.64 1.21
C TYR A 264 4.74 -18.74 0.25
N VAL A 265 3.81 -18.42 -0.65
CA VAL A 265 3.34 -19.35 -1.69
C VAL A 265 4.11 -19.09 -2.99
N SER A 266 4.77 -20.14 -3.48
CA SER A 266 5.53 -20.11 -4.74
C SER A 266 4.81 -20.91 -5.82
N GLY A 267 4.42 -20.22 -6.90
CA GLY A 267 3.63 -20.81 -7.99
C GLY A 267 2.19 -21.14 -7.58
N THR A 268 1.50 -21.85 -8.45
CA THR A 268 0.12 -22.29 -8.22
C THR A 268 0.08 -23.64 -7.50
N ILE A 269 -0.59 -23.70 -6.37
CA ILE A 269 -0.89 -24.94 -5.64
C ILE A 269 -2.30 -25.39 -6.03
N THR A 270 -2.41 -26.56 -6.65
CA THR A 270 -3.70 -27.13 -7.08
C THR A 270 -4.20 -28.19 -6.10
N GLY A 271 -5.52 -28.27 -5.92
CA GLY A 271 -6.18 -29.29 -5.10
C GLY A 271 -7.70 -29.19 -5.14
N ALA A 272 -8.35 -29.92 -4.24
CA ALA A 272 -9.78 -29.85 -3.96
C ALA A 272 -9.93 -29.93 -2.43
N ALA A 273 -9.78 -28.79 -1.76
CA ALA A 273 -9.72 -28.75 -0.30
C ALA A 273 -10.14 -27.40 0.29
N SER A 274 -10.70 -27.45 1.50
CA SER A 274 -10.86 -26.29 2.37
C SER A 274 -9.78 -26.33 3.46
N VAL A 275 -8.78 -25.44 3.37
CA VAL A 275 -7.61 -25.47 4.26
C VAL A 275 -7.86 -24.58 5.47
N ARG A 276 -7.88 -25.18 6.67
CA ARG A 276 -8.00 -24.45 7.94
C ARG A 276 -6.74 -23.63 8.20
N VAL A 277 -6.92 -22.32 8.42
CA VAL A 277 -5.86 -21.38 8.80
C VAL A 277 -5.94 -21.10 10.31
N GLY A 278 -4.80 -21.12 10.99
CA GLY A 278 -4.71 -20.75 12.41
C GLY A 278 -4.50 -19.24 12.63
N SER A 279 -4.41 -18.81 13.89
CA SER A 279 -4.15 -17.40 14.22
C SER A 279 -2.72 -16.98 13.88
N ASN A 280 -2.48 -15.66 13.79
CA ASN A 280 -1.16 -15.05 13.60
C ASN A 280 -0.45 -15.54 12.32
N LYS A 281 -1.16 -15.54 11.19
CA LYS A 281 -0.61 -15.99 9.91
C LYS A 281 -0.51 -14.83 8.94
N SER A 282 0.58 -14.79 8.20
CA SER A 282 0.64 -14.05 6.93
C SER A 282 0.82 -15.06 5.81
N ILE A 283 -0.16 -15.19 4.93
CA ILE A 283 -0.12 -16.08 3.77
C ILE A 283 0.07 -15.19 2.54
N ILE A 284 1.25 -15.23 1.94
CA ILE A 284 1.68 -14.23 0.96
C ILE A 284 2.16 -14.92 -0.32
N GLY A 285 1.60 -14.59 -1.48
CA GLY A 285 2.17 -15.07 -2.74
C GLY A 285 3.44 -14.30 -3.13
N LEU A 286 4.45 -15.02 -3.60
CA LEU A 286 5.73 -14.44 -4.02
C LEU A 286 5.67 -13.68 -5.35
N SER A 287 4.67 -13.92 -6.18
CA SER A 287 4.59 -13.33 -7.53
C SER A 287 3.16 -13.27 -8.02
N SER A 288 2.96 -12.65 -9.19
CA SER A 288 1.71 -12.69 -9.94
C SER A 288 1.36 -14.07 -10.53
N GLY A 289 2.18 -15.10 -10.26
CA GLY A 289 1.88 -16.51 -10.56
C GLY A 289 1.66 -17.35 -9.30
N SER A 290 1.60 -16.73 -8.12
CA SER A 290 1.43 -17.41 -6.84
C SER A 290 -0.05 -17.50 -6.49
N GLY A 291 -0.54 -18.71 -6.23
CA GLY A 291 -1.97 -18.88 -6.04
C GLY A 291 -2.41 -20.27 -5.62
N LEU A 292 -3.72 -20.41 -5.46
CA LEU A 292 -4.43 -21.62 -5.10
C LEU A 292 -5.50 -21.92 -6.17
N SER A 293 -5.52 -23.13 -6.70
CA SER A 293 -6.54 -23.56 -7.67
C SER A 293 -7.32 -24.73 -7.11
N GLY A 294 -8.63 -24.56 -6.92
CA GLY A 294 -9.53 -25.53 -6.29
C GLY A 294 -9.35 -25.68 -4.77
N VAL A 295 -8.54 -24.82 -4.15
CA VAL A 295 -8.24 -24.84 -2.72
C VAL A 295 -8.69 -23.54 -2.09
N GLY A 296 -9.63 -23.62 -1.15
CA GLY A 296 -10.14 -22.48 -0.37
C GLY A 296 -9.42 -22.31 0.96
N LEU A 297 -9.50 -21.12 1.52
CA LEU A 297 -8.99 -20.79 2.86
C LEU A 297 -10.14 -20.72 3.86
N TYR A 298 -10.06 -21.50 4.93
CA TYR A 298 -11.04 -21.49 6.02
C TYR A 298 -10.44 -20.84 7.27
N ILE A 299 -10.74 -19.56 7.45
CA ILE A 299 -10.29 -18.71 8.57
C ILE A 299 -11.43 -18.69 9.60
N LYS A 300 -11.42 -19.66 10.52
CA LYS A 300 -12.48 -19.83 11.50
C LYS A 300 -11.97 -19.73 12.94
N GLU A 301 -12.65 -18.96 13.78
CA GLU A 301 -12.38 -18.84 15.23
C GLU A 301 -10.94 -18.44 15.53
N VAL A 302 -10.39 -17.54 14.72
CA VAL A 302 -9.00 -17.09 14.80
C VAL A 302 -8.91 -15.57 14.76
N THR A 303 -7.74 -15.05 15.09
CA THR A 303 -7.46 -13.61 14.97
C THR A 303 -6.14 -13.37 14.27
N ASN A 304 -5.96 -12.16 13.76
CA ASN A 304 -4.67 -11.67 13.30
C ASN A 304 -4.15 -12.47 12.09
N VAL A 305 -4.89 -12.42 10.98
CA VAL A 305 -4.55 -13.15 9.74
C VAL A 305 -4.43 -12.17 8.58
N ILE A 306 -3.36 -12.32 7.80
CA ILE A 306 -3.14 -11.61 6.55
C ILE A 306 -3.16 -12.64 5.41
N VAL A 307 -3.94 -12.39 4.37
CA VAL A 307 -3.91 -13.10 3.10
C VAL A 307 -3.56 -12.07 2.04
N GLN A 308 -2.40 -12.20 1.41
CA GLN A 308 -1.89 -11.18 0.50
C GLN A 308 -1.32 -11.76 -0.80
N ASN A 309 -1.56 -11.07 -1.90
CA ASN A 309 -0.91 -11.37 -3.18
C ASN A 309 -1.11 -12.81 -3.65
N LEU A 310 -2.34 -13.33 -3.63
CA LEU A 310 -2.67 -14.68 -4.11
C LEU A 310 -3.76 -14.64 -5.17
N ALA A 311 -3.57 -15.40 -6.25
CA ALA A 311 -4.66 -15.77 -7.14
C ALA A 311 -5.36 -17.04 -6.60
N ILE A 312 -6.60 -16.94 -6.11
CA ILE A 312 -7.39 -18.07 -5.62
C ILE A 312 -8.57 -18.29 -6.56
N SER A 313 -8.65 -19.48 -7.16
CA SER A 313 -9.67 -19.74 -8.17
C SER A 313 -10.30 -21.13 -8.13
N LYS A 314 -11.50 -21.24 -8.71
CA LYS A 314 -12.21 -22.51 -8.99
C LYS A 314 -12.46 -23.39 -7.75
N VAL A 315 -12.70 -22.77 -6.59
CA VAL A 315 -13.01 -23.50 -5.35
C VAL A 315 -14.47 -23.98 -5.40
N LEU A 316 -14.65 -25.29 -5.59
CA LEU A 316 -15.98 -25.92 -5.65
C LEU A 316 -16.76 -25.66 -4.36
N ALA A 317 -18.09 -25.50 -4.45
CA ALA A 317 -18.94 -25.21 -3.30
C ALA A 317 -18.78 -26.24 -2.14
N GLU A 318 -18.50 -27.51 -2.45
CA GLU A 318 -18.22 -28.55 -1.43
C GLU A 318 -16.96 -28.28 -0.60
N ASN A 319 -16.04 -27.45 -1.12
CA ASN A 319 -14.81 -27.00 -0.46
C ASN A 319 -14.96 -25.59 0.15
N ASN A 320 -16.19 -25.10 0.31
CA ASN A 320 -16.52 -23.78 0.87
C ASN A 320 -16.14 -22.63 -0.08
N ASP A 321 -15.90 -21.43 0.46
CA ASP A 321 -15.54 -20.23 -0.29
C ASP A 321 -14.05 -20.22 -0.68
N ALA A 322 -13.67 -19.35 -1.61
CA ALA A 322 -12.24 -19.11 -1.87
C ALA A 322 -11.51 -18.58 -0.61
N ILE A 323 -12.15 -17.67 0.14
CA ILE A 323 -11.74 -17.23 1.48
C ILE A 323 -12.98 -17.11 2.37
N GLY A 324 -13.21 -18.11 3.24
CA GLY A 324 -14.28 -18.08 4.24
C GLY A 324 -13.77 -17.60 5.60
N ILE A 325 -14.26 -16.46 6.07
CA ILE A 325 -13.92 -15.85 7.37
C ILE A 325 -15.12 -16.00 8.31
N GLN A 326 -14.97 -16.77 9.38
CA GLN A 326 -16.06 -17.12 10.30
C GLN A 326 -15.63 -16.95 11.77
N ALA A 327 -16.43 -16.29 12.60
CA ALA A 327 -16.11 -16.04 14.02
C ALA A 327 -14.67 -15.57 14.25
N SER A 328 -14.14 -14.76 13.33
CA SER A 328 -12.73 -14.36 13.32
C SER A 328 -12.59 -12.85 13.33
N THR A 329 -11.51 -12.37 13.94
CA THR A 329 -11.28 -10.92 14.06
C THR A 329 -9.94 -10.48 13.50
N ASN A 330 -9.84 -9.21 13.11
CA ASN A 330 -8.56 -8.62 12.70
C ASN A 330 -7.94 -9.36 11.49
N VAL A 331 -8.72 -9.46 10.40
CA VAL A 331 -8.31 -10.16 9.17
C VAL A 331 -8.10 -9.14 8.05
N TRP A 332 -7.00 -9.26 7.32
CA TRP A 332 -6.68 -8.43 6.17
C TRP A 332 -6.48 -9.27 4.91
N VAL A 333 -7.33 -9.04 3.90
CA VAL A 333 -7.19 -9.62 2.55
C VAL A 333 -6.74 -8.50 1.62
N ASP A 334 -5.57 -8.66 0.99
CA ASP A 334 -4.95 -7.58 0.22
C ASP A 334 -4.30 -8.05 -1.08
N HIS A 335 -4.47 -7.33 -2.19
CA HIS A 335 -3.85 -7.71 -3.47
C HIS A 335 -4.15 -9.16 -3.90
N CYS A 336 -5.33 -9.69 -3.56
CA CYS A 336 -5.74 -11.01 -4.01
C CYS A 336 -6.48 -10.93 -5.35
N GLU A 337 -6.41 -11.99 -6.15
CA GLU A 337 -7.25 -12.18 -7.34
C GLU A 337 -8.16 -13.38 -7.07
N LEU A 338 -9.47 -13.17 -7.03
CA LEU A 338 -10.46 -14.17 -6.62
C LEU A 338 -11.45 -14.40 -7.77
N SER A 339 -11.55 -15.64 -8.25
CA SER A 339 -12.37 -15.94 -9.42
C SER A 339 -12.88 -17.37 -9.52
N SER A 340 -13.90 -17.58 -10.36
CA SER A 340 -14.20 -18.91 -10.87
C SER A 340 -14.54 -18.88 -12.36
N ASP A 341 -15.78 -19.16 -12.74
CA ASP A 341 -16.40 -18.86 -14.03
C ASP A 341 -17.92 -18.73 -13.81
N ARG A 342 -18.62 -18.37 -14.89
CA ARG A 342 -20.08 -18.30 -14.97
C ARG A 342 -20.68 -19.32 -15.94
N ASP A 343 -19.92 -20.35 -16.30
CA ASP A 343 -20.32 -21.37 -17.28
C ASP A 343 -21.19 -22.49 -16.66
N HIS A 344 -21.36 -22.42 -15.34
CA HIS A 344 -22.15 -23.33 -14.53
C HIS A 344 -23.28 -22.59 -13.81
N ASP A 345 -24.17 -23.33 -13.15
CA ASP A 345 -25.18 -22.71 -12.30
C ASP A 345 -24.54 -22.00 -11.08
N LYS A 346 -25.31 -21.09 -10.48
CA LYS A 346 -24.85 -20.21 -9.42
C LYS A 346 -24.38 -20.91 -8.14
N ASP A 347 -24.67 -22.19 -7.95
CA ASP A 347 -24.33 -22.95 -6.74
C ASP A 347 -23.28 -24.05 -7.00
N TYR A 348 -22.74 -24.14 -8.22
CA TYR A 348 -21.58 -24.98 -8.52
C TYR A 348 -20.32 -24.52 -7.77
N TYR A 349 -20.15 -23.20 -7.69
CA TYR A 349 -19.22 -22.52 -6.79
C TYR A 349 -20.03 -21.79 -5.70
N ASP A 350 -19.46 -21.61 -4.51
CA ASP A 350 -20.13 -20.83 -3.45
C ASP A 350 -19.74 -19.35 -3.47
N GLY A 351 -19.07 -18.83 -2.44
CA GLY A 351 -18.56 -17.46 -2.38
C GLY A 351 -17.09 -17.31 -2.76
N LEU A 352 -16.66 -16.07 -3.06
CA LEU A 352 -15.23 -15.74 -3.20
C LEU A 352 -14.64 -15.32 -1.86
N CYS A 353 -15.21 -14.32 -1.18
CA CYS A 353 -14.72 -13.89 0.12
C CYS A 353 -15.88 -13.53 1.05
N ASP A 354 -16.20 -14.44 1.97
CA ASP A 354 -17.36 -14.32 2.85
C ASP A 354 -16.91 -14.04 4.30
N VAL A 355 -17.64 -13.15 4.98
CA VAL A 355 -17.38 -12.72 6.37
C VAL A 355 -18.63 -12.95 7.20
N THR A 356 -18.64 -13.98 8.04
CA THR A 356 -19.86 -14.46 8.70
C THR A 356 -19.61 -14.79 10.17
N HIS A 357 -20.69 -15.11 10.90
CA HIS A 357 -20.64 -15.54 12.31
C HIS A 357 -19.91 -14.56 13.22
N ALA A 358 -20.44 -13.35 13.41
CA ALA A 358 -19.85 -12.31 14.26
C ALA A 358 -18.36 -12.00 13.97
N SER A 359 -17.85 -12.33 12.77
CA SER A 359 -16.51 -11.90 12.38
C SER A 359 -16.43 -10.38 12.41
N ASP A 360 -15.25 -9.84 12.68
CA ASP A 360 -15.16 -8.41 12.98
C ASP A 360 -13.79 -7.81 12.68
N PHE A 361 -13.77 -6.50 12.40
CA PHE A 361 -12.53 -5.81 12.02
C PHE A 361 -11.84 -6.46 10.83
N VAL A 362 -12.57 -6.57 9.72
CA VAL A 362 -12.06 -7.17 8.47
C VAL A 362 -11.82 -6.06 7.45
N THR A 363 -10.65 -6.11 6.79
CA THR A 363 -10.35 -5.23 5.65
C THR A 363 -10.07 -6.09 4.42
N ILE A 364 -10.74 -5.78 3.32
CA ILE A 364 -10.54 -6.38 2.01
C ILE A 364 -10.13 -5.25 1.06
N SER A 365 -8.86 -5.22 0.67
CA SER A 365 -8.31 -4.11 -0.10
C SER A 365 -7.54 -4.55 -1.34
N ASN A 366 -7.48 -3.66 -2.35
CA ASN A 366 -6.71 -3.86 -3.58
C ASN A 366 -6.95 -5.23 -4.24
N THR A 367 -8.12 -5.82 -4.04
CA THR A 367 -8.44 -7.19 -4.45
C THR A 367 -9.27 -7.15 -5.73
N TYR A 368 -8.96 -8.06 -6.65
CA TYR A 368 -9.67 -8.22 -7.91
C TYR A 368 -10.61 -9.42 -7.84
N PHE A 369 -11.92 -9.16 -7.83
CA PHE A 369 -12.98 -10.15 -7.87
C PHE A 369 -13.52 -10.26 -9.30
N HIS A 370 -13.51 -11.45 -9.89
CA HIS A 370 -14.04 -11.57 -11.24
C HIS A 370 -14.59 -12.94 -11.63
N ASP A 371 -15.43 -12.93 -12.65
CA ASP A 371 -15.97 -14.11 -13.32
C ASP A 371 -16.63 -15.09 -12.33
N HIS A 372 -17.67 -14.63 -11.63
CA HIS A 372 -18.27 -15.39 -10.54
C HIS A 372 -19.76 -15.04 -10.31
N TRP A 373 -20.49 -15.93 -9.63
CA TRP A 373 -21.91 -15.73 -9.37
C TRP A 373 -22.20 -14.95 -8.08
N LYS A 374 -21.64 -15.37 -6.93
CA LYS A 374 -21.96 -14.84 -5.59
C LYS A 374 -20.68 -14.35 -4.91
N ALA A 375 -20.23 -13.11 -5.13
CA ALA A 375 -18.85 -12.75 -4.78
C ALA A 375 -18.53 -12.67 -3.28
N SER A 376 -19.18 -11.80 -2.52
CA SER A 376 -18.85 -11.55 -1.11
C SER A 376 -20.10 -11.35 -0.25
N LEU A 377 -20.35 -12.29 0.65
CA LEU A 377 -21.43 -12.24 1.64
C LEU A 377 -20.90 -11.80 3.01
N VAL A 378 -21.62 -10.89 3.65
CA VAL A 378 -21.36 -10.48 5.04
C VAL A 378 -22.62 -10.71 5.87
N GLY A 379 -22.53 -11.61 6.85
CA GLY A 379 -23.67 -12.13 7.61
C GLY A 379 -24.48 -13.13 6.79
N HIS A 380 -24.46 -14.41 7.19
CA HIS A 380 -24.89 -15.52 6.34
C HIS A 380 -26.41 -15.75 6.30
N SER A 381 -27.14 -15.36 7.36
CA SER A 381 -28.55 -15.68 7.54
C SER A 381 -29.33 -14.54 8.17
N ASP A 382 -30.53 -14.26 7.63
CA ASP A 382 -31.47 -13.25 8.14
C ASP A 382 -31.89 -13.54 9.60
N SER A 383 -31.75 -14.79 10.07
CA SER A 383 -32.11 -15.21 11.42
C SER A 383 -30.93 -15.27 12.39
N ASN A 384 -29.75 -14.76 12.00
CA ASN A 384 -28.53 -14.82 12.83
C ASN A 384 -28.23 -13.51 13.58
N GLY A 385 -29.22 -12.62 13.67
CA GLY A 385 -29.05 -11.31 14.30
C GLY A 385 -28.56 -11.35 15.75
N ASP A 386 -28.90 -12.39 16.52
CA ASP A 386 -28.42 -12.56 17.91
C ASP A 386 -26.90 -12.69 18.01
N GLU A 387 -26.25 -13.28 16.99
CA GLU A 387 -24.80 -13.39 16.90
C GLU A 387 -24.19 -12.19 16.16
N ASP A 388 -24.78 -11.77 15.04
CA ASP A 388 -24.15 -10.83 14.11
C ASP A 388 -24.35 -9.34 14.49
N THR A 389 -25.37 -9.00 15.28
CA THR A 389 -25.64 -7.60 15.67
C THR A 389 -24.54 -7.04 16.58
N GLY A 390 -23.95 -5.92 16.18
CA GLY A 390 -22.82 -5.30 16.90
C GLY A 390 -21.44 -5.76 16.42
N HIS A 391 -21.40 -6.69 15.46
CA HIS A 391 -20.20 -7.21 14.81
C HIS A 391 -20.19 -6.89 13.30
N LEU A 392 -19.42 -7.64 12.50
CA LEU A 392 -19.37 -7.52 11.04
C LEU A 392 -18.99 -6.11 10.57
N ARG A 393 -17.96 -5.52 11.18
CA ARG A 393 -17.34 -4.28 10.68
C ARG A 393 -16.35 -4.64 9.58
N VAL A 394 -16.75 -4.37 8.33
CA VAL A 394 -15.98 -4.75 7.14
C VAL A 394 -15.68 -3.53 6.26
N THR A 395 -14.42 -3.38 5.88
CA THR A 395 -13.96 -2.32 4.98
C THR A 395 -13.57 -2.92 3.63
N TYR A 396 -14.10 -2.38 2.55
CA TYR A 396 -13.74 -2.70 1.16
C TYR A 396 -13.08 -1.47 0.53
N ALA A 397 -11.79 -1.55 0.19
CA ALA A 397 -11.02 -0.40 -0.29
C ALA A 397 -10.25 -0.71 -1.58
N ASN A 398 -10.35 0.15 -2.60
CA ASN A 398 -9.56 0.02 -3.83
C ASN A 398 -9.77 -1.32 -4.57
N ASN A 399 -10.94 -1.95 -4.43
CA ASN A 399 -11.21 -3.26 -5.04
C ASN A 399 -11.70 -3.10 -6.48
N TYR A 400 -11.39 -4.09 -7.31
CA TYR A 400 -11.93 -4.21 -8.65
C TYR A 400 -12.93 -5.36 -8.70
N TRP A 401 -14.15 -5.12 -9.19
CA TRP A 401 -15.17 -6.12 -9.40
C TRP A 401 -15.53 -6.19 -10.88
N TYR A 402 -15.36 -7.36 -11.51
CA TYR A 402 -15.60 -7.52 -12.95
C TYR A 402 -16.37 -8.79 -13.30
N ASN A 403 -17.42 -8.67 -14.13
CA ASN A 403 -18.19 -9.83 -14.60
C ASN A 403 -18.70 -10.71 -13.44
N ILE A 404 -19.38 -10.07 -12.49
CA ILE A 404 -19.98 -10.71 -11.31
C ILE A 404 -21.49 -10.65 -11.41
N ASN A 405 -22.21 -11.71 -11.03
CA ASN A 405 -23.67 -11.64 -10.96
C ASN A 405 -24.14 -10.81 -9.75
N SER A 406 -23.76 -11.17 -8.51
CA SER A 406 -24.26 -10.49 -7.32
C SER A 406 -23.30 -10.51 -6.12
N ARG A 407 -23.69 -9.80 -5.06
CA ARG A 407 -23.04 -9.74 -3.72
C ARG A 407 -21.68 -9.02 -3.73
N MET A 408 -21.67 -7.70 -3.93
CA MET A 408 -20.41 -6.94 -4.00
C MET A 408 -20.33 -5.69 -3.08
N PRO A 409 -20.43 -5.84 -1.74
CA PRO A 409 -20.86 -7.03 -1.00
C PRO A 409 -22.38 -7.08 -0.81
N SER A 410 -22.89 -8.23 -0.36
CA SER A 410 -24.22 -8.33 0.27
C SER A 410 -24.06 -8.36 1.79
N LEU A 411 -24.56 -7.35 2.50
CA LEU A 411 -24.30 -7.13 3.93
C LEU A 411 -25.57 -7.21 4.78
N ARG A 412 -25.52 -7.93 5.90
CA ARG A 412 -26.57 -7.99 6.95
C ARG A 412 -26.03 -7.52 8.29
N PHE A 413 -26.90 -6.89 9.10
CA PHE A 413 -26.70 -6.45 10.51
C PHE A 413 -25.56 -5.46 10.80
N GLY A 414 -24.37 -5.71 10.27
CA GLY A 414 -23.13 -5.00 10.57
C GLY A 414 -22.96 -3.68 9.82
N THR A 415 -21.70 -3.27 9.71
CA THR A 415 -21.33 -2.01 9.05
C THR A 415 -20.32 -2.25 7.93
N GLY A 416 -20.61 -1.68 6.76
CA GLY A 416 -19.74 -1.74 5.60
C GLY A 416 -19.18 -0.35 5.29
N HIS A 417 -17.88 -0.25 5.01
CA HIS A 417 -17.33 0.95 4.38
C HIS A 417 -16.71 0.55 3.04
N VAL A 418 -17.33 0.98 1.95
CA VAL A 418 -16.90 0.72 0.58
C VAL A 418 -16.35 2.02 0.02
N PHE A 419 -15.06 2.05 -0.33
CA PHE A 419 -14.51 3.23 -0.98
C PHE A 419 -13.44 2.92 -2.02
N ASN A 420 -13.26 3.87 -2.94
CA ASN A 420 -12.33 3.76 -4.07
C ASN A 420 -12.50 2.48 -4.88
N SER A 421 -13.69 1.88 -4.91
CA SER A 421 -13.90 0.59 -5.59
C SER A 421 -14.45 0.80 -7.00
N TYR A 422 -13.98 0.00 -7.94
CA TYR A 422 -14.44 0.02 -9.32
C TYR A 422 -15.26 -1.24 -9.61
N TYR A 423 -16.46 -1.06 -10.14
CA TYR A 423 -17.36 -2.12 -10.53
C TYR A 423 -17.62 -2.05 -12.03
N ASP A 424 -17.45 -3.18 -12.71
CA ASP A 424 -17.62 -3.26 -14.15
C ASP A 424 -18.37 -4.53 -14.55
N THR A 425 -19.48 -4.38 -15.27
CA THR A 425 -20.25 -5.50 -15.82
C THR A 425 -20.79 -6.43 -14.72
N ALA A 426 -21.93 -6.05 -14.13
CA ALA A 426 -22.57 -6.87 -13.10
C ALA A 426 -24.09 -6.72 -13.04
N ASP A 427 -24.77 -7.68 -12.43
CA ASP A 427 -26.22 -7.58 -12.24
C ASP A 427 -26.51 -6.71 -11.00
N THR A 428 -25.98 -7.06 -9.82
CA THR A 428 -26.15 -6.26 -8.59
C THR A 428 -24.84 -5.95 -7.90
N GLY A 429 -24.72 -4.72 -7.38
CA GLY A 429 -23.57 -4.16 -6.67
C GLY A 429 -23.62 -4.39 -5.16
N VAL A 430 -23.65 -3.29 -4.40
CA VAL A 430 -23.78 -3.30 -2.94
C VAL A 430 -25.24 -3.58 -2.57
N ASN A 431 -25.49 -4.67 -1.84
CA ASN A 431 -26.82 -4.98 -1.31
C ASN A 431 -26.80 -4.89 0.23
N THR A 432 -27.55 -3.96 0.81
CA THR A 432 -27.63 -3.73 2.27
C THR A 432 -28.96 -4.23 2.83
N ARG A 433 -28.88 -5.04 3.89
CA ARG A 433 -30.00 -5.88 4.36
C ARG A 433 -30.05 -5.95 5.87
N ASP A 434 -31.21 -6.32 6.41
CA ASP A 434 -31.43 -6.67 7.81
C ASP A 434 -30.79 -5.67 8.79
N GLY A 435 -31.05 -4.38 8.59
CA GLY A 435 -30.56 -3.29 9.42
C GLY A 435 -29.11 -2.84 9.19
N ALA A 436 -28.37 -3.49 8.28
CA ALA A 436 -26.99 -3.12 7.95
C ALA A 436 -26.86 -1.64 7.57
N GLN A 437 -25.71 -1.06 7.88
CA GLN A 437 -25.38 0.32 7.53
C GLN A 437 -24.13 0.34 6.65
N VAL A 438 -24.24 0.86 5.44
CA VAL A 438 -23.10 0.95 4.51
C VAL A 438 -22.78 2.41 4.20
N LEU A 439 -21.51 2.78 4.30
CA LEU A 439 -20.97 4.03 3.77
C LEU A 439 -20.28 3.72 2.44
N VAL A 440 -20.77 4.29 1.34
CA VAL A 440 -20.20 4.14 0.00
C VAL A 440 -19.63 5.48 -0.45
N GLU A 441 -18.31 5.55 -0.62
CA GLU A 441 -17.60 6.79 -0.94
C GLU A 441 -16.67 6.63 -2.14
N SER A 442 -16.54 7.65 -3.00
CA SER A 442 -15.57 7.68 -4.11
C SER A 442 -15.53 6.36 -4.87
N THR A 443 -16.65 5.93 -5.43
CA THR A 443 -16.83 4.60 -6.03
C THR A 443 -17.46 4.74 -7.41
N ASP A 444 -17.03 3.91 -8.37
CA ASP A 444 -17.50 3.95 -9.75
C ASP A 444 -18.16 2.61 -10.13
N PHE A 445 -19.44 2.67 -10.46
CA PHE A 445 -20.24 1.58 -11.01
C PHE A 445 -20.50 1.79 -12.49
N THR A 446 -19.76 1.05 -13.31
CA THR A 446 -19.91 1.01 -14.77
C THR A 446 -20.56 -0.30 -15.20
N GLY A 447 -21.67 -0.24 -15.96
CA GLY A 447 -22.32 -1.46 -16.46
C GLY A 447 -22.91 -2.36 -15.36
N VAL A 448 -23.34 -1.77 -14.24
CA VAL A 448 -24.01 -2.48 -13.13
C VAL A 448 -25.51 -2.17 -13.16
N THR A 449 -26.36 -3.20 -13.15
CA THR A 449 -27.82 -3.01 -13.28
C THR A 449 -28.44 -2.39 -12.01
N SER A 450 -28.11 -2.94 -10.84
CA SER A 450 -28.47 -2.40 -9.52
C SER A 450 -27.21 -2.07 -8.72
N PRO A 451 -26.61 -0.86 -8.88
CA PRO A 451 -25.36 -0.50 -8.21
C PRO A 451 -25.40 -0.55 -6.68
N ILE A 452 -26.48 -0.03 -6.09
CA ILE A 452 -26.71 -0.02 -4.64
C ILE A 452 -28.19 -0.32 -4.40
N GLU A 453 -28.48 -1.32 -3.59
CA GLU A 453 -29.86 -1.73 -3.30
C GLU A 453 -30.04 -2.19 -1.85
N SER A 454 -31.29 -2.19 -1.41
CA SER A 454 -31.72 -2.95 -0.24
C SER A 454 -32.81 -3.91 -0.69
N ALA A 455 -32.45 -5.19 -0.84
CA ALA A 455 -33.29 -6.21 -1.43
C ALA A 455 -33.17 -7.55 -0.70
N ASP A 456 -33.99 -8.53 -1.10
CA ASP A 456 -33.97 -9.94 -0.66
C ASP A 456 -34.36 -10.25 0.79
N SER A 457 -34.29 -9.29 1.72
CA SER A 457 -34.82 -9.42 3.09
C SER A 457 -35.19 -8.05 3.69
N ASP A 458 -35.18 -7.92 5.02
CA ASP A 458 -35.55 -6.68 5.69
C ASP A 458 -34.58 -5.54 5.30
N THR A 459 -35.07 -4.32 5.45
CA THR A 459 -34.36 -3.12 4.98
C THR A 459 -33.01 -2.95 5.67
N GLY A 460 -31.97 -2.78 4.86
CA GLY A 460 -30.70 -2.16 5.24
C GLY A 460 -30.58 -0.75 4.64
N TYR A 461 -29.49 -0.07 4.96
CA TYR A 461 -29.32 1.35 4.65
C TYR A 461 -27.95 1.66 4.06
N ALA A 462 -27.89 2.70 3.24
CA ALA A 462 -26.65 3.19 2.62
C ALA A 462 -26.55 4.72 2.66
N VAL A 463 -25.41 5.22 3.11
CA VAL A 463 -24.99 6.63 2.92
C VAL A 463 -24.03 6.66 1.74
N VAL A 464 -24.30 7.51 0.75
CA VAL A 464 -23.57 7.54 -0.52
C VAL A 464 -22.99 8.93 -0.76
N LYS A 465 -21.68 9.03 -1.01
CA LYS A 465 -21.00 10.30 -1.30
C LYS A 465 -19.99 10.14 -2.43
N ASP A 466 -20.05 11.02 -3.42
CA ASP A 466 -19.15 10.96 -4.58
C ASP A 466 -19.15 9.55 -5.22
N VAL A 467 -20.28 9.15 -5.82
CA VAL A 467 -20.43 7.84 -6.44
C VAL A 467 -21.00 7.97 -7.83
N GLU A 468 -20.35 7.34 -8.80
CA GLU A 468 -20.85 7.20 -10.16
C GLU A 468 -21.70 5.92 -10.25
N LEU A 469 -23.01 6.05 -10.49
CA LEU A 469 -23.94 4.91 -10.54
C LEU A 469 -24.12 4.33 -11.97
N GLY A 470 -23.46 4.93 -12.97
CA GLY A 470 -23.66 4.58 -14.37
C GLY A 470 -25.12 4.76 -14.78
N ALA A 471 -25.71 3.73 -15.40
CA ALA A 471 -27.11 3.73 -15.81
C ALA A 471 -28.09 3.23 -14.72
N GLY A 472 -27.57 2.72 -13.61
CA GLY A 472 -28.36 2.19 -12.51
C GLY A 472 -28.78 3.26 -11.51
N SER A 473 -29.40 2.83 -10.41
CA SER A 473 -29.86 3.71 -9.33
C SER A 473 -29.52 3.14 -7.95
N ASN A 474 -29.38 4.00 -6.96
CA ASN A 474 -29.41 3.61 -5.55
C ASN A 474 -30.86 3.46 -5.09
N THR A 475 -31.27 2.25 -4.68
CA THR A 475 -32.60 1.97 -4.10
C THR A 475 -32.56 1.74 -2.59
N ALA A 476 -31.38 1.68 -1.97
CA ALA A 476 -31.25 1.59 -0.53
C ALA A 476 -31.65 2.92 0.12
N PRO A 477 -32.50 2.90 1.17
CA PRO A 477 -32.79 4.11 1.93
C PRO A 477 -31.54 4.63 2.64
N GLU A 478 -31.51 5.93 2.90
CA GLU A 478 -30.38 6.59 3.55
C GLU A 478 -30.21 6.12 5.00
N GLY A 479 -28.96 5.79 5.36
CA GLY A 479 -28.58 5.31 6.67
C GLY A 479 -28.04 6.37 7.62
N THR A 480 -27.39 5.91 8.68
CA THR A 480 -26.80 6.75 9.74
C THR A 480 -25.28 6.70 9.79
N LEU A 481 -24.65 5.74 9.10
CA LEU A 481 -23.20 5.61 9.02
C LEU A 481 -22.60 6.68 8.10
N THR A 482 -22.40 7.88 8.65
CA THR A 482 -21.91 9.05 7.90
C THR A 482 -20.40 9.26 8.01
N SER A 483 -19.74 8.54 8.90
CA SER A 483 -18.29 8.56 9.11
C SER A 483 -17.81 7.26 9.74
N VAL A 484 -16.53 6.97 9.60
CA VAL A 484 -15.84 5.83 10.22
C VAL A 484 -14.76 6.30 11.21
N PRO A 485 -14.38 5.50 12.22
CA PRO A 485 -13.47 5.92 13.29
C PRO A 485 -11.98 5.89 12.91
N TYR A 486 -11.66 5.84 11.62
CA TYR A 486 -10.30 5.75 11.10
C TYR A 486 -10.08 6.75 9.97
N THR A 487 -8.82 7.08 9.72
CA THR A 487 -8.41 7.96 8.62
C THR A 487 -8.29 7.18 7.32
N TYR A 488 -8.68 7.82 6.22
CA TYR A 488 -8.63 7.26 4.87
C TYR A 488 -8.60 8.40 3.85
N SER A 489 -8.26 8.07 2.60
CA SER A 489 -8.24 9.01 1.49
C SER A 489 -9.15 8.53 0.37
N VAL A 490 -10.03 9.42 -0.08
CA VAL A 490 -10.89 9.21 -1.24
C VAL A 490 -10.20 9.75 -2.50
N LEU A 491 -10.32 9.04 -3.62
CA LEU A 491 -9.67 9.39 -4.89
C LEU A 491 -10.50 10.39 -5.73
N GLY A 492 -11.80 10.49 -5.46
CA GLY A 492 -12.76 11.02 -6.42
C GLY A 492 -13.26 9.88 -7.32
N SER A 493 -14.57 9.61 -7.34
CA SER A 493 -15.18 8.53 -8.13
C SER A 493 -14.69 8.45 -9.58
N ALA A 494 -14.56 9.59 -10.27
CA ALA A 494 -14.05 9.68 -11.63
C ALA A 494 -12.59 9.20 -11.83
N SER A 495 -11.78 9.19 -10.76
CA SER A 495 -10.37 8.75 -10.79
C SER A 495 -10.22 7.26 -10.47
N VAL A 496 -11.24 6.63 -9.91
CA VAL A 496 -11.17 5.29 -9.31
C VAL A 496 -10.77 4.23 -10.32
N LYS A 497 -11.44 4.19 -11.48
CA LYS A 497 -11.14 3.24 -12.55
C LYS A 497 -9.65 3.23 -12.93
N ALA A 498 -9.07 4.42 -13.10
CA ALA A 498 -7.67 4.57 -13.50
C ALA A 498 -6.68 4.14 -12.41
N ALA A 499 -7.06 4.25 -11.13
CA ALA A 499 -6.22 3.87 -10.00
C ALA A 499 -6.27 2.36 -9.74
N VAL A 500 -7.43 1.75 -9.91
CA VAL A 500 -7.72 0.37 -9.49
C VAL A 500 -7.40 -0.66 -10.57
N VAL A 501 -7.80 -0.41 -11.83
CA VAL A 501 -7.62 -1.39 -12.92
C VAL A 501 -6.14 -1.61 -13.21
N GLY A 502 -5.69 -2.87 -13.10
CA GLY A 502 -4.30 -3.27 -13.28
C GLY A 502 -3.41 -3.07 -12.04
N THR A 503 -3.93 -2.46 -10.98
CA THR A 503 -3.26 -2.38 -9.66
C THR A 503 -3.84 -3.43 -8.71
N ALA A 504 -5.17 -3.51 -8.61
CA ALA A 504 -5.85 -4.51 -7.80
C ALA A 504 -5.63 -5.91 -8.37
N GLY A 505 -5.57 -6.91 -7.49
CA GLY A 505 -5.29 -8.30 -7.85
C GLY A 505 -3.92 -8.80 -7.42
N ASN A 506 -3.60 -10.03 -7.81
CA ASN A 506 -2.30 -10.67 -7.60
C ASN A 506 -1.23 -10.04 -8.52
N THR A 507 -0.85 -8.80 -8.23
CA THR A 507 0.03 -8.00 -9.09
C THR A 507 1.42 -7.78 -8.50
N LEU A 508 1.65 -8.16 -7.25
CA LEU A 508 2.93 -7.93 -6.57
C LEU A 508 3.93 -9.03 -6.93
N THR A 509 5.21 -8.64 -6.99
CA THR A 509 6.33 -9.58 -7.13
C THR A 509 7.32 -9.34 -5.98
N LEU A 510 7.42 -10.33 -5.11
CA LEU A 510 8.30 -10.41 -3.95
C LEU A 510 9.40 -11.43 -4.31
N GLY A 511 10.44 -10.98 -5.02
CA GLY A 511 11.51 -11.85 -5.54
C GLY A 511 12.89 -11.21 -5.58
#